data_AF-A0A1H6E7U2-F1
#
_entry.id   AF-A0A1H6E7U2-F1
#
_cell.length_a   1.000
_cell.length_b   1.000
_cell.length_c   1.000
_cell.angle_alpha   90.00
_cell.angle_beta   90.00
_cell.angle_gamma   90.00
#
_symmetry.space_group_name_H-M   'P 1'
#
loop_
_entity.id
_entity.type
_entity.pdbx_description
1 polymer ?
#
loop_
_entity_poly.entity_id
_entity_poly.type
_entity_poly.pdbx_seq_one_letter_code
_entity_poly.pdbx_strand_id
1 'polypeptide(L)' 'MTQDASQPTNGHQGTTPDRAYPVRRGDRIDYRFTDGLLTEVADVLAARGYPTIDPNGGDHEELAFALWNFIYGRPTR' A
#
# COMPACT_ATOMS: atom_id res chain seq x y z
N MET A 1 -52.78 -3.12 -16.04
CA MET A 1 -51.48 -3.78 -16.26
C MET A 1 -50.45 -2.96 -15.53
N THR A 2 -49.95 -3.53 -14.44
CA THR A 2 -48.97 -2.95 -13.51
C THR A 2 -47.57 -3.20 -14.04
N GLN A 3 -46.72 -2.17 -14.06
CA GLN A 3 -45.33 -2.29 -13.64
C GLN A 3 -44.74 -0.89 -13.35
N ASP A 4 -44.77 -0.58 -12.06
CA ASP A 4 -43.90 0.33 -11.35
C ASP A 4 -42.53 -0.36 -11.14
N ALA A 5 -41.43 0.40 -11.20
CA ALA A 5 -40.21 0.27 -10.38
C ALA A 5 -38.91 0.66 -11.14
N SER A 6 -38.39 1.83 -10.77
CA SER A 6 -37.05 2.03 -10.18
C SER A 6 -35.89 1.13 -10.63
N GLN A 7 -34.81 1.71 -11.18
CA GLN A 7 -33.63 2.10 -10.38
C GLN A 7 -32.51 2.76 -11.23
N PRO A 8 -31.87 3.84 -10.73
CA PRO A 8 -30.57 4.31 -11.23
C PRO A 8 -29.41 3.64 -10.47
N THR A 9 -28.20 3.85 -10.98
CA THR A 9 -26.87 3.69 -10.32
C THR A 9 -26.17 2.32 -10.43
N ASN A 10 -25.40 2.11 -11.51
CA ASN A 10 -24.17 1.32 -11.43
C ASN A 10 -23.05 2.19 -10.86
N GLY A 11 -23.23 2.66 -9.62
CA GLY A 11 -22.11 3.09 -8.80
C GLY A 11 -21.41 1.82 -8.35
N HIS A 12 -20.21 1.55 -8.85
CA HIS A 12 -19.31 0.62 -8.18
C HIS A 12 -19.00 1.25 -6.82
N GLN A 13 -19.83 0.99 -5.82
CA GLN A 13 -19.46 1.15 -4.42
C GLN A 13 -18.39 0.09 -4.16
N GLY A 14 -17.16 0.39 -4.56
CA GLY A 14 -16.00 -0.30 -4.05
C GLY A 14 -16.01 -0.05 -2.55
N THR A 15 -16.45 -1.04 -1.78
CA THR A 15 -16.24 -1.07 -0.34
C THR A 15 -14.75 -0.85 -0.13
N THR A 16 -14.36 0.34 0.33
CA THR A 16 -12.99 0.60 0.74
C THR A 16 -12.65 -0.49 1.75
N PRO A 17 -11.66 -1.36 1.49
CA PRO A 17 -11.34 -2.44 2.41
C PRO A 17 -11.08 -1.83 3.78
N ASP A 18 -11.66 -2.44 4.81
CA ASP A 18 -11.47 -1.98 6.19
C ASP A 18 -9.97 -1.90 6.46
N ARG A 19 -9.49 -0.73 6.93
CA ARG A 19 -8.06 -0.41 7.05
C ARG A 19 -7.45 -1.16 8.24
N ALA A 20 -7.33 -2.47 8.12
CA ALA A 20 -6.80 -3.36 9.14
C ALA A 20 -5.36 -3.77 8.78
N TYR A 21 -4.44 -3.49 9.70
CA TYR A 21 -3.06 -3.96 9.67
C TYR A 21 -2.82 -5.00 10.77
N PRO A 22 -1.91 -5.98 10.57
CA PRO A 22 -1.14 -6.21 9.36
C PRO A 22 -2.01 -6.77 8.23
N VAL A 23 -1.69 -6.38 7.00
CA VAL A 23 -2.32 -6.96 5.83
C VAL A 23 -1.88 -8.42 5.73
N ARG A 24 -2.77 -9.34 5.31
CA ARG A 24 -2.34 -10.71 5.06
C ARG A 24 -1.40 -10.74 3.86
N ARG A 25 -0.28 -11.47 3.99
CA ARG A 25 0.63 -11.73 2.88
C ARG A 25 -0.08 -12.59 1.83
N GLY A 26 -0.03 -12.17 0.57
CA GLY A 26 -0.47 -12.98 -0.57
C GLY A 26 0.57 -14.02 -0.98
N ASP A 27 0.33 -14.70 -2.10
CA ASP A 27 1.22 -15.75 -2.60
C ASP A 27 2.59 -15.17 -3.04
N ARG A 28 3.63 -16.01 -2.92
CA ARG A 28 5.08 -15.88 -3.18
C ARG A 28 5.68 -14.54 -3.69
N ILE A 29 5.06 -13.86 -4.66
CA ILE A 29 5.52 -12.58 -5.22
C ILE A 29 4.52 -11.49 -4.84
N ASP A 30 5.01 -10.47 -4.15
CA ASP A 30 4.20 -9.35 -3.71
C ASP A 30 4.46 -8.11 -4.56
N TYR A 31 3.60 -7.91 -5.55
CA TYR A 31 3.70 -6.81 -6.51
C TYR A 31 3.43 -5.42 -5.92
N ARG A 32 3.18 -5.31 -4.60
CA ARG A 32 3.02 -4.02 -3.93
C ARG A 32 4.35 -3.31 -3.69
N PHE A 33 5.47 -4.02 -3.67
CA PHE A 33 6.80 -3.44 -3.41
C PHE A 33 7.57 -3.27 -4.72
N THR A 34 7.11 -2.33 -5.54
CA THR A 34 7.80 -1.96 -6.79
C THR A 34 8.86 -0.89 -6.52
N ASP A 35 9.88 -0.83 -7.37
CA ASP A 35 10.91 0.23 -7.30
C ASP A 35 10.30 1.64 -7.40
N GLY A 36 9.22 1.77 -8.18
CA GLY A 36 8.47 3.02 -8.29
C GLY A 36 7.86 3.46 -6.96
N LEU A 37 7.21 2.54 -6.22
CA LEU A 37 6.67 2.85 -4.90
C LEU A 37 7.78 3.22 -3.91
N LEU A 38 8.90 2.49 -3.94
CA LEU A 38 10.03 2.76 -3.04
C LEU A 38 10.62 4.14 -3.28
N THR A 39 10.74 4.54 -4.55
CA THR A 39 11.18 5.90 -4.94
C THR A 39 10.21 6.97 -4.41
N GLU A 40 8.90 6.78 -4.61
CA GLU A 40 7.89 7.74 -4.13
C GLU A 40 7.90 7.89 -2.60
N VAL A 41 8.06 6.77 -1.87
CA VAL A 41 8.15 6.81 -0.41
C VAL A 41 9.45 7.50 0.04
N ALA A 42 10.57 7.21 -0.62
CA ALA A 42 11.85 7.88 -0.35
C ALA A 42 11.74 9.40 -0.50
N ASP A 43 11.10 9.86 -1.57
CA ASP A 43 10.86 11.29 -1.81
C ASP A 43 10.01 11.93 -0.71
N VAL A 44 8.96 11.23 -0.24
CA VAL A 44 8.13 11.70 0.88
C VAL A 44 8.95 11.82 2.17
N LEU A 45 9.80 10.83 2.46
CA LEU A 45 10.67 10.85 3.65
C LEU A 45 11.67 12.02 3.57
N ALA A 46 12.33 12.19 2.42
CA ALA A 46 13.25 13.30 2.18
C ALA A 46 12.56 14.66 2.36
N ALA A 47 11.34 14.82 1.82
CA ALA A 47 10.53 16.03 1.99
C ALA A 47 10.13 16.31 3.45
N ARG A 48 10.19 15.30 4.32
CA ARG A 48 9.95 15.43 5.77
C ARG A 48 11.23 15.66 6.59
N GLY A 49 12.38 15.77 5.94
CA GLY A 49 13.66 16.04 6.58
C GLY A 49 14.44 14.78 6.97
N TYR A 50 14.02 13.60 6.51
CA TYR A 50 14.87 12.41 6.58
C TYR A 50 15.98 12.48 5.52
N PRO A 51 17.09 11.74 5.70
CA PRO A 51 18.12 11.65 4.68
C PRO A 51 17.58 11.14 3.34
N THR A 52 18.13 11.64 2.24
CA THR A 52 17.84 11.10 0.90
C THR A 52 18.33 9.66 0.83
N ILE A 53 17.47 8.77 0.34
CA ILE A 53 17.77 7.35 0.15
C ILE A 53 18.43 7.19 -1.23
N ASP A 54 19.59 6.54 -1.28
CA ASP A 54 20.22 6.19 -2.56
C ASP A 54 19.46 5.00 -3.20
N PRO A 55 18.81 5.19 -4.37
CA PRO A 55 18.07 4.12 -5.03
C PRO A 55 18.97 2.99 -5.56
N ASN A 56 20.28 3.21 -5.66
CA ASN A 56 21.25 2.20 -6.08
C ASN A 56 22.08 1.63 -4.91
N GLY A 57 21.78 2.06 -3.68
CA GLY A 57 22.49 1.69 -2.46
C GLY A 57 21.70 0.72 -1.57
N GLY A 58 22.32 0.31 -0.46
CA GLY A 58 21.67 -0.56 0.54
C GLY A 58 20.42 0.06 1.18
N ASP A 59 20.35 1.39 1.23
CA ASP A 59 19.24 2.14 1.81
C ASP A 59 17.90 1.82 1.13
N HIS A 60 17.91 1.53 -0.18
CA HIS A 60 16.71 1.16 -0.92
C HIS A 60 16.16 -0.21 -0.50
N GLU A 61 17.05 -1.19 -0.25
CA GLU A 61 16.68 -2.50 0.28
C GLU A 61 16.18 -2.41 1.73
N GLU A 62 16.82 -1.57 2.55
CA GLU A 62 16.39 -1.30 3.92
C GLU A 62 15.00 -0.67 3.97
N LEU A 63 14.71 0.28 3.08
CA LEU A 63 13.39 0.86 2.94
C LEU A 63 12.35 -0.19 2.55
N ALA A 64 12.67 -1.04 1.56
CA ALA A 64 11.80 -2.12 1.13
C ALA A 64 11.47 -3.08 2.29
N PHE A 65 12.49 -3.46 3.06
CA PHE A 65 12.32 -4.33 4.22
C PHE A 65 11.54 -3.66 5.36
N ALA A 66 11.77 -2.37 5.63
CA ALA A 66 11.03 -1.61 6.64
C ALA A 66 9.53 -1.50 6.30
N LEU A 67 9.21 -1.16 5.05
CA LEU A 67 7.83 -1.11 4.57
C LEU A 67 7.17 -2.49 4.59
N TRP A 68 7.92 -3.54 4.24
CA TRP A 68 7.44 -4.92 4.30
C TRP A 68 7.02 -5.29 5.73
N ASN A 69 7.86 -4.97 6.72
CA ASN A 69 7.54 -5.18 8.12
C ASN A 69 6.40 -4.28 8.62
N PHE A 70 6.28 -3.04 8.14
CA PHE A 70 5.15 -2.18 8.49
C PHE A 70 3.81 -2.77 8.00
N ILE A 71 3.78 -3.33 6.79
CA ILE A 71 2.57 -3.84 6.16
C ILE A 71 2.21 -5.25 6.67
N TYR A 72 3.20 -6.13 6.85
CA TYR A 72 3.00 -7.55 7.17
C TYR A 72 3.43 -7.95 8.58
N GLY A 73 4.37 -7.21 9.16
CA GLY A 73 4.88 -7.50 10.49
C GLY A 73 3.77 -7.35 11.51
N ARG A 74 3.66 -8.33 12.42
CA ARG A 74 2.85 -8.14 13.62
C ARG A 74 3.54 -7.11 14.50
N PRO A 75 2.79 -6.22 15.18
CA PRO A 75 3.37 -5.40 16.24
C PRO A 75 4.08 -6.33 17.23
N THR A 76 5.40 -6.20 17.35
CA THR A 76 6.14 -6.79 18.47
C THR A 76 5.67 -6.04 19.71
N ARG A 77 4.83 -6.70 20.51
CA ARG A 77 4.48 -6.25 21.86
C ARG A 77 5.66 -6.44 22.80
#